data_AF-A0A2S1YHY3-F1
#
_entry.id   AF-A0A2S1YHY3-F1
#
_cell.length_a   1.000
_cell.length_b   1.000
_cell.length_c   1.000
_cell.angle_alpha   90.00
_cell.angle_beta   90.00
_cell.angle_gamma   90.00
#
_symmetry.space_group_name_H-M   'P 1'
#
loop_
_entity.id
_entity.type
_entity.pdbx_description
1 polymer ?
#
loop_
_entity_poly.entity_id
_entity_poly.type
_entity_poly.pdbx_seq_one_letter_code
_entity_poly.pdbx_strand_id
1 'polypeptide(L)'
;MKLETLEKDCYYHIYNRGINGITIFENDANKLYFLKQLAKYTEHKISVFAYCLMNNHFHLVIRLNIEEKEVTQAFSNLFNSYAKAFNKQTNRTGSLFEKHFKRIRLKDENYLRRLILYVHLNPKHHFDLDFKDFRFSSYQAFFSNKETKIERNEVLNLFGDFENFIFCHNQKNDSLNETYTFE
;
A
#
# COMPACT_ATOMS: atom_id res chain seq x y z
N MET A 1 17.43 -11.33 -10.59
CA MET A 1 16.95 -11.49 -9.19
C MET A 1 15.70 -12.36 -9.24
N LYS A 2 15.66 -13.47 -8.49
CA LYS A 2 14.47 -14.32 -8.40
C LYS A 2 13.43 -13.53 -7.61
N LEU A 3 12.26 -13.29 -8.20
CA LEU A 3 11.17 -12.64 -7.48
C LEU A 3 10.71 -13.57 -6.36
N GLU A 4 10.48 -13.03 -5.17
CA GLU A 4 9.90 -13.79 -4.06
C GLU A 4 8.53 -14.31 -4.47
N THR A 5 8.27 -15.59 -4.22
CA THR A 5 6.98 -16.23 -4.50
C THR A 5 5.98 -15.79 -3.45
N LEU A 6 4.78 -15.39 -3.88
CA LEU A 6 3.73 -15.07 -2.90
C LEU A 6 3.11 -16.38 -2.39
N GLU A 7 2.82 -16.45 -1.10
CA GLU A 7 2.23 -17.63 -0.46
C GLU A 7 0.92 -17.22 0.21
N LYS A 8 -0.08 -18.12 0.13
CA LYS A 8 -1.36 -17.94 0.81
C LYS A 8 -1.16 -17.81 2.32
N ASP A 9 -2.03 -17.05 2.98
CA ASP A 9 -2.05 -16.80 4.43
C ASP A 9 -0.79 -16.08 4.97
N CYS A 10 0.07 -15.60 4.07
CA CYS A 10 1.27 -14.84 4.42
C CYS A 10 1.10 -13.34 4.17
N TYR A 11 1.85 -12.56 4.94
CA TYR A 11 1.83 -11.10 4.89
C TYR A 11 2.95 -10.56 4.01
N TYR A 12 2.65 -9.53 3.23
CA TYR A 12 3.60 -8.91 2.30
C TYR A 12 3.53 -7.39 2.33
N HIS A 13 4.69 -6.77 2.19
CA HIS A 13 4.83 -5.42 1.69
C HIS A 13 4.79 -5.45 0.16
N ILE A 14 3.77 -4.88 -0.48
CA ILE A 14 3.69 -4.71 -1.93
C ILE A 14 3.84 -3.23 -2.27
N TYR A 15 4.77 -2.91 -3.16
CA TYR A 15 5.00 -1.54 -3.60
C TYR A 15 5.51 -1.50 -5.04
N ASN A 16 5.29 -0.37 -5.70
CA ASN A 16 5.88 -0.08 -6.99
C ASN A 16 5.97 1.43 -7.18
N ARG A 17 6.81 1.86 -8.11
CA ARG A 17 7.02 3.27 -8.45
C ARG A 17 6.94 3.50 -9.95
N GLY A 18 6.78 4.77 -10.32
CA GLY A 18 6.87 5.21 -11.71
C GLY A 18 8.23 4.90 -12.30
N ILE A 19 8.26 4.52 -13.57
CA ILE A 19 9.55 4.35 -14.26
C ILE A 19 10.37 5.64 -14.16
N ASN A 20 11.67 5.53 -13.89
CA ASN A 20 12.55 6.69 -13.69
C ASN A 20 12.04 7.67 -12.62
N GLY A 21 11.26 7.20 -11.63
CA GLY A 21 10.73 8.04 -10.56
C GLY A 21 9.63 9.01 -10.99
N ILE A 22 9.03 8.85 -12.17
CA ILE A 22 7.98 9.74 -12.66
C ILE A 22 6.74 9.72 -11.78
N THR A 23 5.99 10.82 -11.78
CA THR A 23 4.64 10.87 -11.18
C THR A 23 3.73 9.82 -11.83
N ILE A 24 3.09 9.03 -10.98
CA ILE A 24 2.06 8.05 -11.35
C ILE A 24 0.68 8.46 -10.83
N PHE A 25 0.59 9.51 -9.99
CA PHE A 25 -0.65 10.08 -9.48
C PHE A 25 -0.61 11.62 -9.55
N GLU A 26 -1.14 12.21 -10.63
CA GLU A 26 -1.09 13.68 -10.83
C GLU A 26 -2.12 14.44 -10.01
N ASN A 27 -3.21 13.78 -9.62
CA ASN A 27 -4.32 14.39 -8.90
C ASN A 27 -5.07 13.36 -8.04
N ASP A 28 -6.00 13.84 -7.23
CA ASP A 28 -6.84 13.02 -6.36
C ASP A 28 -7.67 12.00 -7.14
N ALA A 29 -8.17 12.35 -8.33
CA ALA A 29 -8.97 11.45 -9.15
C ALA A 29 -8.16 10.22 -9.60
N ASN A 30 -6.87 10.39 -9.89
CA ASN A 30 -5.96 9.28 -10.15
C ASN A 30 -5.84 8.33 -8.95
N LYS A 31 -5.59 8.88 -7.75
CA LYS A 31 -5.46 8.09 -6.52
C LYS A 31 -6.76 7.35 -6.20
N LEU A 32 -7.91 8.01 -6.30
CA LEU A 32 -9.23 7.40 -6.13
C LEU A 32 -9.50 6.30 -7.17
N TYR A 33 -9.15 6.53 -8.43
CA TYR A 33 -9.30 5.53 -9.48
C TYR A 33 -8.43 4.30 -9.20
N PHE A 34 -7.19 4.47 -8.75
CA PHE A 34 -6.32 3.36 -8.36
C PHE A 34 -6.92 2.54 -7.21
N LEU A 35 -7.42 3.18 -6.16
CA LEU A 35 -8.08 2.47 -5.05
C LEU A 35 -9.32 1.71 -5.52
N LYS A 36 -10.10 2.28 -6.46
CA LYS A 36 -11.23 1.58 -7.10
C LYS A 36 -10.78 0.34 -7.87
N GLN A 37 -9.69 0.44 -8.64
CA GLN A 37 -9.15 -0.70 -9.40
C GLN A 37 -8.55 -1.75 -8.45
N LEU A 38 -7.89 -1.33 -7.37
CA LEU A 38 -7.42 -2.22 -6.31
C LEU A 38 -8.57 -3.05 -5.78
N ALA A 39 -9.60 -2.40 -5.24
CA ALA A 39 -10.79 -3.08 -4.72
C ALA A 39 -11.41 -4.02 -5.75
N LYS A 40 -11.59 -3.57 -7.00
CA LYS A 40 -12.18 -4.37 -8.08
C LYS A 40 -11.40 -5.64 -8.41
N TYR A 41 -10.09 -5.55 -8.59
CA TYR A 41 -9.31 -6.67 -9.09
C TYR A 41 -8.90 -7.65 -7.99
N THR A 42 -8.67 -7.15 -6.78
CA THR A 42 -8.17 -7.95 -5.66
C THR A 42 -9.27 -8.38 -4.69
N GLU A 43 -10.53 -8.12 -5.01
CA GLU A 43 -11.70 -8.54 -4.21
C GLU A 43 -11.62 -10.03 -3.86
N HIS A 44 -11.75 -10.33 -2.56
CA HIS A 44 -11.61 -11.66 -1.93
C HIS A 44 -10.26 -12.36 -2.09
N LYS A 45 -9.31 -11.80 -2.85
CA LYS A 45 -7.98 -12.42 -3.10
C LYS A 45 -6.95 -12.02 -2.07
N ILE A 46 -7.08 -10.81 -1.52
CA ILE A 46 -6.19 -10.26 -0.51
C ILE A 46 -7.00 -9.56 0.59
N SER A 47 -6.40 -9.48 1.76
CA SER A 47 -6.81 -8.62 2.86
C SER A 47 -5.83 -7.45 2.96
N VAL A 48 -6.33 -6.21 3.05
CA VAL A 48 -5.49 -5.00 3.10
C VAL A 48 -5.41 -4.49 4.54
N PHE A 49 -4.20 -4.36 5.09
CA PHE A 49 -3.96 -3.91 6.46
C PHE A 49 -3.63 -2.42 6.50
N ALA A 50 -2.85 -1.93 5.53
CA ALA A 50 -2.53 -0.52 5.37
C ALA A 50 -2.17 -0.18 3.92
N TYR A 51 -2.32 1.07 3.53
CA TYR A 51 -1.82 1.61 2.28
C TYR A 51 -1.43 3.08 2.39
N CYS A 52 -0.57 3.54 1.47
CA CYS A 52 -0.31 4.95 1.23
C CYS A 52 0.01 5.18 -0.25
N LEU A 53 -0.65 6.15 -0.89
CA LEU A 53 -0.43 6.52 -2.28
C LEU A 53 0.30 7.86 -2.35
N MET A 54 1.59 7.82 -2.69
CA MET A 54 2.42 9.01 -2.90
C MET A 54 2.26 9.51 -4.33
N ASN A 55 3.08 10.44 -4.81
CA ASN A 55 2.93 10.94 -6.20
C ASN A 55 3.58 10.01 -7.22
N ASN A 56 4.75 9.45 -6.90
CA ASN A 56 5.53 8.60 -7.80
C ASN A 56 5.59 7.11 -7.35
N HIS A 57 5.01 6.74 -6.21
CA HIS A 57 4.98 5.36 -5.71
C HIS A 57 3.76 5.10 -4.83
N PHE A 58 3.58 3.85 -4.44
CA PHE A 58 2.57 3.44 -3.46
C PHE A 58 3.08 2.29 -2.60
N HIS A 59 2.47 2.14 -1.43
CA HIS A 59 2.67 1.01 -0.52
C HIS A 59 1.35 0.33 -0.18
N LEU A 60 1.38 -0.99 -0.09
CA LEU A 60 0.31 -1.83 0.42
C LEU A 60 0.89 -2.83 1.41
N VAL A 61 0.25 -2.96 2.58
CA VAL A 61 0.46 -4.05 3.52
C VAL A 61 -0.71 -5.01 3.37
N ILE A 62 -0.43 -6.25 2.94
CA ILE A 62 -1.49 -7.19 2.59
C ILE A 62 -1.25 -8.56 3.21
N ARG A 63 -2.32 -9.34 3.34
CA ARG A 63 -2.30 -10.81 3.47
C ARG A 63 -2.90 -11.42 2.22
N LEU A 64 -2.32 -12.50 1.71
CA LEU A 64 -2.95 -13.29 0.64
C LEU A 64 -4.04 -14.21 1.21
N ASN A 65 -5.21 -14.21 0.57
CA ASN A 65 -6.32 -15.08 0.96
C ASN A 65 -6.47 -16.30 0.04
N ILE A 66 -5.84 -16.25 -1.14
CA ILE A 66 -5.84 -17.31 -2.15
C ILE A 66 -4.43 -17.52 -2.73
N GLU A 67 -4.31 -18.48 -3.64
CA GLU A 67 -3.03 -18.86 -4.26
C GLU A 67 -2.39 -17.76 -5.12
N GLU A 68 -1.05 -17.80 -5.19
CA GLU A 68 -0.19 -16.80 -5.84
C GLU A 68 -0.66 -16.38 -7.23
N LYS A 69 -1.01 -17.35 -8.07
CA LYS A 69 -1.25 -17.16 -9.50
C LYS A 69 -2.40 -16.17 -9.72
N GLU A 70 -3.47 -16.30 -8.94
CA GLU A 70 -4.64 -15.45 -9.06
C GLU A 70 -4.39 -14.05 -8.50
N VAL A 71 -3.66 -13.94 -7.40
CA VAL A 71 -3.25 -12.65 -6.81
C VAL A 71 -2.32 -11.89 -7.76
N THR A 72 -1.34 -12.57 -8.33
CA THR A 72 -0.39 -11.99 -9.29
C THR A 72 -1.11 -11.52 -10.55
N GLN A 73 -2.06 -12.32 -11.06
CA GLN A 73 -2.88 -11.92 -12.20
C GLN A 73 -3.77 -10.71 -11.88
N ALA A 74 -4.33 -10.65 -10.66
CA ALA A 74 -5.13 -9.51 -10.21
C ALA A 74 -4.32 -8.21 -10.15
N PHE A 75 -3.11 -8.24 -9.58
CA PHE A 75 -2.21 -7.09 -9.59
C PHE A 75 -1.79 -6.69 -11.01
N SER A 76 -1.52 -7.67 -11.90
CA SER A 76 -1.25 -7.40 -13.31
C SER A 76 -2.43 -6.68 -13.99
N ASN A 77 -3.66 -7.13 -13.77
CA ASN A 77 -4.86 -6.51 -14.32
C ASN A 77 -5.07 -5.08 -13.77
N LEU A 78 -4.84 -4.89 -12.47
CA LEU A 78 -4.89 -3.57 -11.81
C LEU A 78 -3.90 -2.61 -12.47
N PHE A 79 -2.60 -2.95 -12.49
CA PHE A 79 -1.57 -2.05 -13.01
C PHE A 79 -1.77 -1.75 -14.50
N ASN A 80 -2.15 -2.75 -15.30
CA ASN A 80 -2.46 -2.54 -16.71
C ASN A 80 -3.67 -1.63 -16.91
N SER A 81 -4.73 -1.83 -16.13
CA SER A 81 -5.94 -1.00 -16.22
C SER A 81 -5.64 0.45 -15.82
N TYR A 82 -4.92 0.64 -14.72
CA TYR A 82 -4.52 1.96 -14.24
C TYR A 82 -3.60 2.68 -15.23
N ALA A 83 -2.53 2.02 -15.67
CA ALA A 83 -1.55 2.60 -16.59
C ALA A 83 -2.19 3.02 -17.92
N LYS A 84 -3.11 2.23 -18.47
CA LYS A 84 -3.86 2.60 -19.68
C LYS A 84 -4.72 3.85 -19.47
N ALA A 85 -5.42 3.95 -18.34
CA ALA A 85 -6.26 5.11 -18.03
C ALA A 85 -5.42 6.37 -17.83
N PHE A 86 -4.34 6.27 -17.05
CA PHE A 86 -3.39 7.36 -16.81
C PHE A 86 -2.77 7.84 -18.13
N ASN A 87 -2.20 6.92 -18.92
CA ASN A 87 -1.60 7.25 -20.21
C ASN A 87 -2.58 7.96 -21.16
N LYS A 88 -3.83 7.51 -21.20
CA LYS A 88 -4.88 8.17 -21.99
C LYS A 88 -5.19 9.58 -21.47
N GLN A 89 -5.30 9.75 -20.15
CA GLN A 89 -5.61 11.04 -19.53
C GLN A 89 -4.49 12.06 -19.75
N THR A 90 -3.23 11.63 -19.72
CA THR A 90 -2.05 12.50 -19.77
C THR A 90 -1.38 12.55 -21.14
N ASN A 91 -2.02 11.97 -22.17
CA ASN A 91 -1.48 11.83 -23.53
C ASN A 91 -0.06 11.21 -23.57
N ARG A 92 0.20 10.25 -22.68
CA ARG A 92 1.47 9.53 -22.54
C ARG A 92 1.41 8.16 -23.25
N THR A 93 2.56 7.65 -23.67
CA THR A 93 2.74 6.26 -24.12
C THR A 93 3.81 5.54 -23.30
N GLY A 94 3.85 4.21 -23.40
CA GLY A 94 4.84 3.37 -22.71
C GLY A 94 4.47 2.95 -21.28
N SER A 95 5.39 2.23 -20.64
CA SER A 95 5.21 1.67 -19.28
C SER A 95 5.07 2.78 -18.24
N LEU A 96 4.08 2.69 -17.35
CA LEU A 96 3.94 3.65 -16.25
C LEU A 96 4.79 3.25 -15.03
N PHE A 97 4.74 1.98 -14.64
CA PHE A 97 5.40 1.43 -13.47
C PHE A 97 6.70 0.71 -13.82
N GLU A 98 7.62 0.58 -12.85
CA GLU A 98 8.77 -0.31 -12.97
C GLU A 98 8.34 -1.77 -13.21
N LYS A 99 9.19 -2.51 -13.93
CA LYS A 99 8.91 -3.89 -14.31
C LYS A 99 8.85 -4.77 -13.06
N HIS A 100 7.72 -5.44 -12.89
CA HIS A 100 7.33 -6.20 -11.70
C HIS A 100 7.13 -5.30 -10.47
N PHE A 101 5.98 -5.46 -9.81
CA PHE A 101 5.82 -4.89 -8.48
C PHE A 101 6.79 -5.58 -7.51
N LYS A 102 7.36 -4.78 -6.62
CA LYS A 102 8.24 -5.25 -5.57
C LYS A 102 7.39 -5.85 -4.45
N ARG A 103 7.95 -6.87 -3.79
CA ARG A 103 7.30 -7.64 -2.74
C ARG A 103 8.32 -8.12 -1.73
N ILE A 104 7.98 -8.00 -0.46
CA ILE A 104 8.80 -8.46 0.66
C ILE A 104 7.88 -9.22 1.62
N ARG A 105 8.16 -10.50 1.87
CA ARG A 105 7.45 -11.29 2.88
C ARG A 105 7.76 -10.78 4.29
N LEU A 106 6.71 -10.63 5.08
CA LEU A 106 6.79 -10.26 6.49
C LEU A 106 6.95 -11.53 7.32
N LYS A 107 7.98 -11.55 8.17
CA LYS A 107 8.40 -12.75 8.92
C LYS A 107 7.62 -12.96 10.23
N ASP A 108 7.11 -11.87 10.80
CA ASP A 108 6.47 -11.88 12.11
C ASP A 108 5.53 -10.66 12.29
N GLU A 109 4.71 -10.71 13.34
CA GLU A 109 3.76 -9.67 13.71
C GLU A 109 4.42 -8.34 14.09
N ASN A 110 5.61 -8.37 14.70
CA ASN A 110 6.33 -7.14 15.05
C ASN A 110 6.74 -6.38 13.78
N TYR A 111 7.17 -7.11 12.75
CA TYR A 111 7.45 -6.55 11.43
C TYR A 111 6.16 -6.04 10.80
N LEU A 112 5.05 -6.78 10.83
CA LEU A 112 3.76 -6.30 10.34
C LEU A 112 3.35 -4.95 10.98
N ARG A 113 3.42 -4.84 12.32
CA ARG A 113 3.13 -3.60 13.07
C ARG A 113 4.00 -2.45 12.62
N ARG A 114 5.31 -2.68 12.56
CA ARG A 114 6.29 -1.68 12.13
C ARG A 114 6.02 -1.19 10.72
N LEU A 115 5.70 -2.09 9.80
CA LEU A 115 5.40 -1.71 8.42
C LEU A 115 4.09 -0.90 8.32
N ILE A 116 3.05 -1.25 9.08
CA ILE A 116 1.81 -0.45 9.13
C ILE A 116 2.12 0.99 9.55
N LEU A 117 2.94 1.17 10.61
CA LEU A 117 3.39 2.50 11.04
C LEU A 117 4.15 3.23 9.92
N TYR A 118 5.13 2.57 9.30
CA TYR A 118 5.89 3.16 8.18
C TYR A 118 5.01 3.63 7.03
N VAL A 119 4.08 2.77 6.60
CA VAL A 119 3.18 3.07 5.48
C VAL A 119 2.28 4.25 5.84
N HIS A 120 1.79 4.36 7.07
CA HIS A 120 1.02 5.52 7.47
C HIS A 120 1.87 6.80 7.58
N LEU A 121 3.13 6.70 8.05
CA LEU A 121 4.04 7.84 8.26
C LEU A 121 4.74 8.34 6.99
N ASN A 122 4.62 7.61 5.89
CA ASN A 122 5.19 7.97 4.58
C ASN A 122 5.01 9.44 4.13
N PRO A 123 3.82 10.05 4.29
CA PRO A 123 3.61 11.46 3.94
C PRO A 123 4.52 12.42 4.70
N LYS A 124 4.85 12.08 5.96
CA LYS A 124 5.80 12.86 6.76
C LYS A 124 7.22 12.69 6.25
N HIS A 125 7.63 11.48 5.90
CA HIS A 125 8.97 11.19 5.42
C HIS A 125 9.31 11.84 4.07
N HIS A 126 8.34 11.95 3.16
CA HIS A 126 8.59 12.41 1.79
C HIS A 126 8.04 13.81 1.47
N PHE A 127 7.01 14.27 2.17
CA PHE A 127 6.39 15.57 1.92
C PHE A 127 6.44 16.53 3.13
N ASP A 128 7.01 16.10 4.26
CA ASP A 128 6.95 16.84 5.54
C ASP A 128 5.51 17.23 5.92
N LEU A 129 4.54 16.40 5.54
CA LEU A 129 3.13 16.57 5.85
C LEU A 129 2.76 15.81 7.13
N ASP A 130 1.77 16.32 7.87
CA ASP A 130 1.15 15.52 8.92
C ASP A 130 0.42 14.33 8.28
N PHE A 131 0.85 13.12 8.66
CA PHE A 131 0.24 11.87 8.21
C PHE A 131 -1.24 11.77 8.60
N LYS A 132 -1.66 12.49 9.66
CA LYS A 132 -3.05 12.53 10.12
C LYS A 132 -3.98 13.16 9.08
N ASP A 133 -3.47 14.12 8.31
CA ASP A 133 -4.26 14.88 7.33
C ASP A 133 -4.14 14.31 5.90
N PHE A 134 -3.25 13.34 5.69
CA PHE A 134 -3.01 12.78 4.37
C PHE A 134 -4.11 11.79 3.94
N ARG A 135 -5.04 12.28 3.12
CA ARG A 135 -6.25 11.56 2.67
C ARG A 135 -6.02 10.29 1.85
N PHE A 136 -4.81 10.07 1.33
CA PHE A 136 -4.48 8.90 0.50
C PHE A 136 -3.60 7.88 1.22
N SER A 137 -3.66 7.91 2.54
CA SER A 137 -3.21 6.85 3.44
C SER A 137 -4.43 6.23 4.12
N SER A 138 -4.34 4.95 4.49
CA SER A 138 -5.40 4.26 5.23
C SER A 138 -5.57 4.74 6.67
N TYR A 139 -4.68 5.57 7.21
CA TYR A 139 -4.71 5.99 8.61
C TYR A 139 -6.06 6.59 9.05
N GLN A 140 -6.64 7.48 8.23
CA GLN A 140 -7.94 8.10 8.56
C GLN A 140 -9.11 7.11 8.58
N ALA A 141 -8.97 5.94 7.91
CA ALA A 141 -10.01 4.92 7.92
C ALA A 141 -10.23 4.32 9.31
N PHE A 142 -9.28 4.45 10.24
CA PHE A 142 -9.41 3.97 11.62
C PHE A 142 -10.28 4.87 12.50
N PHE A 143 -10.49 6.14 12.11
CA PHE A 143 -11.31 7.11 12.84
C PHE A 143 -12.75 7.20 12.32
N SER A 144 -13.03 6.53 11.20
CA SER A 144 -14.32 6.61 10.52
C SER A 144 -15.21 5.41 10.88
N ASN A 145 -16.48 5.68 11.16
CA ASN A 145 -17.50 4.62 11.34
C ASN A 145 -18.01 4.05 10.01
N LYS A 146 -17.57 4.59 8.86
CA LYS A 146 -17.97 4.07 7.54
C LYS A 146 -17.33 2.71 7.28
N GLU A 147 -17.98 1.91 6.44
CA GLU A 147 -17.39 0.69 5.89
C GLU A 147 -16.08 1.03 5.18
N THR A 148 -15.08 0.16 5.34
CA THR A 148 -13.77 0.30 4.71
C THR A 148 -13.34 -1.03 4.10
N LYS A 149 -12.39 -0.97 3.17
CA LYS A 149 -11.80 -2.15 2.53
C LYS A 149 -10.49 -2.59 3.18
N ILE A 150 -10.15 -2.02 4.34
CA ILE A 150 -9.04 -2.46 5.17
C ILE A 150 -9.54 -3.35 6.31
N GLU A 151 -8.67 -4.24 6.80
CA GLU A 151 -8.90 -5.09 7.96
C GLU A 151 -8.77 -4.29 9.27
N ARG A 152 -9.66 -3.31 9.47
CA ARG A 152 -9.62 -2.36 10.59
C ARG A 152 -9.51 -3.09 11.94
N ASN A 153 -10.36 -4.10 12.17
CA ASN A 153 -10.41 -4.81 13.45
C ASN A 153 -9.15 -5.66 13.68
N GLU A 154 -8.66 -6.36 12.64
CA GLU A 154 -7.42 -7.14 12.76
C GLU A 154 -6.23 -6.23 13.08
N VAL A 155 -6.14 -5.07 12.42
CA VAL A 155 -5.09 -4.10 12.71
C VAL A 155 -5.23 -3.55 14.13
N LEU A 156 -6.42 -3.15 14.58
CA LEU A 156 -6.58 -2.65 15.95
C LEU A 156 -6.20 -3.71 17.01
N ASN A 157 -6.60 -4.97 16.79
CA ASN A 157 -6.20 -6.08 17.66
C ASN A 157 -4.67 -6.29 17.68
N LEU A 158 -4.00 -6.14 16.53
CA LEU A 158 -2.54 -6.22 16.43
C LEU A 158 -1.83 -5.13 17.26
N PHE A 159 -2.47 -3.98 17.45
CA PHE A 159 -1.99 -2.92 18.33
C PHE A 159 -2.59 -3.00 19.74
N GLY A 160 -3.37 -4.04 20.07
CA GLY A 160 -4.07 -4.20 21.34
C GLY A 160 -5.40 -3.44 21.38
N ASP A 161 -5.36 -2.13 21.12
CA ASP A 161 -6.55 -1.28 21.04
C ASP A 161 -6.30 -0.02 20.19
N PHE A 162 -7.36 0.79 20.04
CA PHE A 162 -7.33 2.04 19.29
C PHE A 162 -6.41 3.10 19.93
N GLU A 163 -6.37 3.18 21.25
CA GLU A 163 -5.54 4.15 21.97
C GLU A 163 -4.06 3.86 21.79
N ASN A 164 -3.67 2.58 21.90
CA ASN A 164 -2.31 2.13 21.68
C ASN A 164 -1.92 2.21 20.19
N PHE A 165 -2.86 2.00 19.26
CA PHE A 165 -2.65 2.30 17.85
C PHE A 165 -2.27 3.77 17.64
N ILE A 166 -3.03 4.71 18.21
CA ILE A 166 -2.72 6.16 18.15
C ILE A 166 -1.39 6.47 18.82
N PHE A 167 -1.16 5.94 20.02
CA PHE A 167 0.09 6.12 20.76
C PHE A 167 1.30 5.69 19.95
N CYS A 168 1.26 4.49 19.35
CA CYS A 168 2.34 3.98 18.51
C CYS A 168 2.62 4.87 17.28
N HIS A 169 1.60 5.50 16.68
CA HIS A 169 1.79 6.41 15.54
C HIS A 169 2.39 7.76 15.92
N ASN A 170 2.17 8.22 17.17
CA ASN A 170 2.72 9.49 17.64
C ASN A 170 4.12 9.34 18.27
N GLN A 171 4.52 8.11 18.62
CA GLN A 171 5.88 7.81 19.08
C GLN A 171 6.89 8.11 17.96
N LYS A 172 7.87 8.98 18.23
CA LYS A 172 9.00 9.26 17.32
C LYS A 172 9.98 8.08 17.31
N ASN A 173 9.58 6.94 16.77
CA ASN A 173 10.50 5.84 16.50
C ASN A 173 10.97 5.93 15.04
N ASP A 174 11.95 6.80 14.80
CA ASP A 174 12.61 7.02 13.50
C ASP A 174 13.43 5.83 12.98
N SER A 175 13.36 4.66 13.62
CA SER A 175 14.20 3.51 13.27
C SER A 175 13.40 2.43 12.56
N LEU A 176 13.02 2.68 11.31
CA LEU A 176 12.91 1.60 10.34
C LEU A 176 14.10 1.71 9.39
N ASN A 177 15.12 0.91 9.69
CA ASN A 177 16.29 0.69 8.85
C ASN A 177 15.86 0.44 7.40
N GLU A 178 16.71 0.81 6.45
CA GLU A 178 16.63 0.60 4.98
C GLU A 178 16.22 -0.83 4.53
N THR A 179 16.12 -1.77 5.47
CA THR A 179 15.70 -3.17 5.27
C THR A 179 14.24 -3.31 4.80
N TYR A 180 13.41 -2.28 4.95
CA TYR A 180 11.95 -2.37 4.76
C TYR A 180 11.43 -1.75 3.46
N THR A 181 12.22 -0.85 2.85
CA THR A 181 11.87 -0.09 1.65
C THR A 181 13.11 0.14 0.79
N PHE A 182 13.10 -0.37 -0.44
CA PHE A 182 14.08 -0.01 -1.47
C PHE A 182 13.56 1.21 -2.24
N GLU A 183 13.29 2.31 -1.54
CA GLU A 183 12.78 3.57 -2.11
C GLU A 183 13.87 4.57 -2.41
#